data_AF-A0A522E7V2-F1
#
_entry.id   AF-A0A522E7V2-F1
#
_cell.length_a   1.000
_cell.length_b   1.000
_cell.length_c   1.000
_cell.angle_alpha   90.00
_cell.angle_beta   90.00
_cell.angle_gamma   90.00
#
_symmetry.space_group_name_H-M   'P 1'
#
loop_
_entity.id
_entity.type
_entity.pdbx_description
1 polymer ?
#
loop_
_entity_poly.entity_id
_entity_poly.type
_entity_poly.pdbx_seq_one_letter_code
_entity_poly.pdbx_strand_id
1 'polypeptide(L)' 'MDDTVVQKIISAAQIVPGETILEVGPGTGILTQALVDADAHVIAVEAD' A
#
# COMPACT_ATOMS: atom_id res chain seq x y z
N MET A 1 -8.58 -9.00 9.80
CA MET A 1 -9.02 -8.87 8.39
C MET A 1 -8.27 -9.93 7.60
N ASP A 2 -8.60 -10.18 6.34
CA ASP A 2 -7.89 -11.21 5.57
C ASP A 2 -6.50 -10.67 5.18
N ASP A 3 -5.55 -10.75 6.11
CA ASP A 3 -4.16 -10.30 5.97
C ASP A 3 -3.52 -10.93 4.73
N THR A 4 -4.05 -12.05 4.22
CA THR A 4 -3.52 -12.71 3.03
C THR A 4 -3.67 -11.91 1.74
N VAL A 5 -4.69 -11.05 1.58
CA VAL A 5 -4.86 -10.26 0.35
C VAL A 5 -3.81 -9.14 0.31
N VAL A 6 -3.64 -8.42 1.42
CA VAL A 6 -2.64 -7.35 1.52
C VAL A 6 -1.24 -7.90 1.30
N GLN A 7 -0.90 -9.03 1.93
CA GLN A 7 0.39 -9.68 1.74
C GLN A 7 0.64 -10.13 0.29
N LYS A 8 -0.40 -10.61 -0.40
CA LYS A 8 -0.31 -10.94 -1.84
C LYS A 8 -0.05 -9.70 -2.70
N ILE A 9 -0.71 -8.59 -2.40
CA ILE A 9 -0.50 -7.32 -3.12
C ILE A 9 0.94 -6.84 -2.92
N ILE A 10 1.42 -6.77 -1.67
CA ILE A 10 2.79 -6.33 -1.37
C ILE A 10 3.82 -7.24 -2.06
N SER A 11 3.62 -8.56 -2.00
CA SER A 11 4.52 -9.53 -2.63
C SER A 11 4.55 -9.40 -4.16
N ALA A 12 3.40 -9.13 -4.78
CA ALA A 12 3.27 -8.98 -6.23
C ALA A 12 3.78 -7.62 -6.73
N ALA A 13 3.73 -6.58 -5.89
CA ALA A 13 4.17 -5.22 -6.23
C ALA A 13 5.70 -5.10 -6.33
N GLN A 14 6.46 -6.04 -5.75
CA GLN A 14 7.93 -6.07 -5.79
C GLN A 14 8.57 -4.72 -5.39
N ILE A 15 8.01 -4.12 -4.34
CA ILE A 15 8.35 -2.76 -3.89
C ILE A 15 9.84 -2.66 -3.57
N VAL A 16 10.47 -1.57 -4.01
CA VAL A 16 11.85 -1.23 -3.63
C VAL A 16 11.87 -0.13 -2.56
N PRO A 17 12.84 -0.15 -1.62
CA PRO A 17 12.97 0.92 -0.63
C PRO A 17 13.02 2.32 -1.24
N GLY A 18 12.20 3.23 -0.72
CA GLY A 18 12.05 4.59 -1.21
C GLY A 18 11.21 4.74 -2.48
N GLU A 19 10.60 3.66 -2.98
CA GLU A 19 9.72 3.75 -4.16
C GLU A 19 8.50 4.62 -3.87
N THR A 20 8.17 5.51 -4.80
CA THR A 20 6.97 6.34 -4.69
C THR A 20 5.77 5.60 -5.28
N ILE A 21 4.76 5.35 -4.47
CA ILE A 21 3.55 4.59 -4.85
C ILE A 21 2.33 5.49 -4.71
N LEU A 22 1.48 5.51 -5.74
CA LEU A 22 0.17 6.15 -5.71
C LEU A 22 -0.89 5.11 -5.31
N GLU A 23 -1.56 5.34 -4.19
CA GLU A 23 -2.72 4.54 -3.77
C GLU A 23 -4.00 5.32 -4.10
N VAL A 24 -4.92 4.67 -4.81
CA VAL A 24 -6.24 5.23 -5.14
C VAL A 24 -7.29 4.50 -4.31
N GLY A 25 -8.04 5.24 -3.50
CA GLY A 25 -9.06 4.69 -2.61
C GLY A 25 -8.48 4.01 -1.37
N PRO A 26 -7.67 4.68 -0.54
CA PRO A 26 -7.09 4.10 0.68
C PRO A 26 -8.14 3.60 1.68
N GLY A 27 -9.37 4.14 1.67
CA GLY A 27 -10.43 3.74 2.59
C GLY A 27 -9.99 3.79 4.05
N THR A 28 -9.93 2.62 4.72
CA THR A 28 -9.50 2.53 6.12
C THR A 28 -7.97 2.56 6.33
N GLY A 29 -7.18 2.62 5.25
CA GLY A 29 -5.72 2.80 5.29
C GLY A 29 -4.89 1.54 5.53
N ILE A 30 -5.49 0.35 5.41
CA ILE A 30 -4.81 -0.91 5.71
C ILE A 30 -3.73 -1.24 4.68
N LEU A 31 -4.03 -1.01 3.39
CA LEU A 31 -3.03 -1.19 2.34
C LEU A 31 -1.97 -0.07 2.42
N THR A 32 -2.38 1.17 2.70
CA THR A 32 -1.47 2.31 2.96
C THR A 32 -0.41 1.95 4.00
N GLN A 33 -0.81 1.41 5.16
CA GLN A 33 0.14 1.05 6.21
C GLN A 33 1.11 -0.04 5.74
N ALA A 34 0.61 -1.06 5.06
CA ALA A 34 1.47 -2.14 4.55
C ALA A 34 2.47 -1.68 3.49
N LEU A 35 2.09 -0.70 2.66
CA LEU A 35 3.00 -0.08 1.69
C LEU A 35 4.10 0.75 2.39
N VAL A 36 3.74 1.50 3.43
CA VAL A 36 4.70 2.26 4.26
C VAL A 36 5.64 1.33 5.01
N ASP A 37 5.13 0.23 5.57
CA ASP A 37 5.94 -0.78 6.28
C ASP A 37 6.92 -1.50 5.33
N ALA A 38 6.62 -1.51 4.02
CA ALA A 38 7.51 -1.99 2.97
C ALA A 38 8.55 -0.93 2.49
N ASP A 39 8.68 0.18 3.23
CA ASP A 39 9.61 1.30 2.97
C ASP A 39 9.27 2.09 1.70
N ALA A 40 8.01 2.11 1.29
CA ALA A 40 7.53 2.96 0.19
C ALA A 40 7.15 4.38 0.67
N HIS A 41 7.32 5.36 -0.21
CA HIS A 41 6.72 6.68 -0.09
C HIS A 41 5.33 6.66 -0.72
N VAL A 42 4.28 6.66 0.11
CA VAL A 42 2.90 6.53 -0.38
C VAL A 42 2.24 7.89 -0.53
N ILE A 43 1.66 8.12 -1.71
CA ILE A 43 0.74 9.21 -1.99
C ILE A 43 -0.65 8.58 -2.10
N ALA A 44 -1.54 8.88 -1.18
CA ALA A 44 -2.91 8.37 -1.22
C ALA A 44 -3.88 9.43 -1.74
N VAL A 45 -4.77 9.04 -2.65
CA VAL A 45 -5.86 9.89 -3.16
C VAL A 45 -7.20 9.19 -2.94
N GLU A 46 -8.15 9.94 -2.38
CA GLU A 46 -9.51 9.50 -2.11
C GLU A 46 -10.49 10.53 -2.69
N ALA A 47 -11.62 10.06 -3.19
CA ALA A 47 -12.58 10.89 -3.92
C ALA A 47 -13.89 11.16 -3.16
N ASP A 48 -13.99 10.71 -1.90
CA ASP A 48 -15.16 10.94 -1.05
C ASP A 48 -15.16 12.30 -0.34
#